data_AF-A0A820JVC3-F1
#
_entry.id   AF-A0A820JVC3-F1
#
_cell.length_a   1.000
_cell.length_b   1.000
_cell.length_c   1.000
_cell.angle_alpha   90.00
_cell.angle_beta   90.00
_cell.angle_gamma   90.00
#
_symmetry.space_group_name_H-M   'P 1'
#
loop_
_entity.id
_entity.type
_entity.pdbx_description
1 polymer ?
#
loop_
_entity_poly.entity_id
_entity_poly.type
_entity_poly.pdbx_seq_one_letter_code
_entity_poly.pdbx_strand_id
1 'polypeptide(L)'
;DKLTISNRIKSVCEILEDATLAVRFPFDSILTLVDFGPNSISTSASSYSILSVGHTLQAIAFNGSNSYFQASGFTQFRINNQPFTISL
;
A
#
# COMPACT_ATOMS: atom_id res chain seq x y z
N ASP A 1 8.80 -3.79 -31.05
CA ASP A 1 9.09 -3.12 -29.77
C ASP A 1 9.92 -1.86 -29.96
N LYS A 2 9.52 -0.80 -29.27
CA LYS A 2 10.27 0.46 -29.22
C LYS A 2 10.40 0.87 -27.76
N LEU A 3 11.52 0.46 -27.14
CA LEU A 3 11.88 0.91 -25.81
C LEU A 3 12.48 2.31 -25.93
N THR A 4 11.91 3.30 -25.24
CA THR A 4 12.40 4.68 -25.27
C THR A 4 12.89 5.05 -23.87
N ILE A 5 14.20 5.22 -23.70
CA ILE A 5 14.81 5.59 -22.41
C ILE A 5 14.90 7.12 -22.36
N SER A 6 14.33 7.72 -21.33
CA SER A 6 14.33 9.17 -21.06
C SER A 6 15.04 9.44 -19.75
N ASN A 7 15.93 10.44 -19.72
CA ASN A 7 16.60 10.92 -18.51
C ASN A 7 15.77 11.99 -17.76
N ARG A 8 14.51 12.20 -18.14
CA ARG A 8 13.60 13.13 -17.46
C ARG A 8 12.99 12.45 -16.22
N ILE A 9 12.91 13.20 -15.13
CA ILE A 9 12.11 12.80 -13.97
C ILE A 9 10.63 12.70 -14.39
N LYS A 10 9.97 11.59 -14.05
CA LYS A 10 8.55 11.40 -14.30
C LYS A 10 7.73 12.24 -13.32
N SER A 11 6.63 12.80 -13.79
CA SER A 11 5.62 13.46 -12.95
C SER A 11 4.90 12.43 -12.08
N VAL A 12 4.22 12.91 -11.03
CA VAL A 12 3.45 12.05 -10.12
C VAL A 12 2.36 11.28 -10.89
N CYS A 13 1.74 11.90 -11.89
CA CYS A 13 0.74 11.26 -12.76
C CYS A 13 1.33 10.13 -13.61
N GLU A 14 2.50 10.35 -14.23
CA GLU A 14 3.16 9.30 -15.03
C GLU A 14 3.66 8.15 -14.16
N ILE A 15 4.15 8.45 -12.95
CA ILE A 15 4.51 7.40 -11.99
C ILE A 15 3.27 6.60 -11.61
N LEU A 16 2.12 7.25 -11.39
CA LEU A 16 0.86 6.58 -11.08
C LEU A 16 0.34 5.73 -12.24
N GLU A 17 0.43 6.22 -13.49
CA GLU A 17 0.02 5.48 -14.69
C GLU A 17 0.92 4.26 -14.95
N ASP A 18 2.21 4.37 -14.69
CA ASP A 18 3.17 3.28 -14.86
C ASP A 18 3.25 2.33 -13.64
N ALA A 19 2.67 2.72 -12.50
CA ALA A 19 2.74 1.93 -11.27
C ALA A 19 1.83 0.70 -11.37
N THR A 20 2.43 -0.48 -11.35
CA THR A 20 1.70 -1.73 -11.11
C THR A 20 1.26 -1.76 -9.64
N LEU A 21 -0.05 -1.75 -9.39
CA LEU A 21 -0.59 -1.87 -8.04
C LEU A 21 -0.23 -3.24 -7.44
N ALA A 22 0.63 -3.24 -6.42
CA ALA A 22 1.01 -4.46 -5.72
C ALA A 22 0.01 -4.85 -4.62
N VAL A 23 -0.48 -3.87 -3.87
CA VAL A 23 -1.37 -4.06 -2.72
C VAL A 23 -2.17 -2.78 -2.48
N ARG A 24 -3.39 -2.88 -1.97
CA ARG A 24 -4.21 -1.73 -1.59
C ARG A 24 -5.01 -2.04 -0.32
N PHE A 25 -4.77 -1.28 0.74
CA PHE A 25 -5.58 -1.32 1.96
C PHE A 25 -6.40 -0.04 2.04
N PRO A 26 -7.70 -0.08 1.72
CA PRO A 26 -8.51 1.12 1.74
C PRO A 26 -8.93 1.43 3.19
N PHE A 27 -8.64 2.66 3.62
CA PHE A 27 -9.14 3.22 4.88
C PHE A 27 -10.49 3.93 4.67
N ASP A 28 -11.35 3.41 3.79
CA ASP A 28 -12.69 3.92 3.51
C ASP A 28 -13.81 2.90 3.85
N SER A 29 -13.42 1.73 4.36
CA SER A 29 -14.32 0.64 4.74
C SER A 29 -13.87 -0.02 6.04
N ILE A 30 -14.73 -0.86 6.63
CA ILE A 30 -14.37 -1.67 7.80
C ILE A 30 -13.35 -2.77 7.49
N LEU A 31 -13.09 -3.04 6.21
CA LEU A 31 -12.19 -4.09 5.73
C LEU A 31 -10.74 -3.57 5.58
N THR A 32 -10.25 -2.79 6.54
CA THR A 32 -8.93 -2.12 6.49
C THR A 32 -7.75 -3.08 6.49
N LEU A 33 -7.97 -4.36 6.79
CA LEU A 33 -6.96 -5.41 6.78
C LEU A 33 -7.01 -6.29 5.52
N VAL A 34 -8.00 -6.08 4.66
CA VAL A 34 -8.16 -6.85 3.42
C VAL A 34 -7.41 -6.15 2.30
N ASP A 35 -6.62 -6.90 1.54
CA ASP A 35 -6.02 -6.40 0.31
C ASP A 35 -7.07 -6.32 -0.80
N PHE A 36 -7.27 -5.11 -1.33
CA PHE A 36 -8.09 -4.81 -2.52
C PHE A 36 -7.23 -4.73 -3.80
N GLY A 37 -5.94 -5.04 -3.70
CA GLY A 37 -5.03 -5.21 -4.81
C GLY A 37 -5.14 -6.59 -5.47
N PRO A 38 -4.38 -6.82 -6.55
CA PRO A 38 -4.48 -8.04 -7.35
C PRO A 38 -3.78 -9.27 -6.74
N ASN A 39 -3.01 -9.09 -5.65
CA ASN A 39 -2.11 -10.12 -5.12
C ASN A 39 -2.62 -10.82 -3.85
N SER A 40 -3.79 -10.42 -3.33
CA SER A 40 -4.43 -11.05 -2.15
C SER A 40 -3.47 -11.17 -0.96
N ILE A 41 -2.75 -10.09 -0.65
CA ILE A 41 -1.73 -10.07 0.39
C ILE A 41 -2.34 -10.29 1.78
N SER A 42 -1.81 -11.28 2.49
CA SER A 42 -2.17 -11.55 3.88
C SER A 42 -1.63 -10.49 4.83
N THR A 43 -2.46 -10.11 5.80
CA THR A 43 -2.12 -9.14 6.84
C THR A 43 -2.24 -9.72 8.24
N SER A 44 -1.52 -9.15 9.19
CA SER A 44 -1.67 -9.37 10.61
C SER A 44 -1.66 -8.02 11.33
N ALA A 45 -2.44 -7.89 12.40
CA ALA A 45 -2.50 -6.68 13.19
C ALA A 45 -2.73 -7.01 14.67
N SER A 46 -2.20 -6.17 15.55
CA SER A 46 -2.32 -6.29 17.01
C SER A 46 -2.63 -4.95 17.63
N SER A 47 -3.45 -4.96 18.69
CA SER A 47 -3.78 -3.78 19.51
C SER A 47 -4.15 -2.57 18.64
N TYR A 48 -5.18 -2.76 17.81
CA TYR A 48 -5.70 -1.75 16.91
C TYR A 48 -7.22 -1.59 17.07
N SER A 49 -7.73 -0.43 16.66
CA SER A 49 -9.16 -0.13 16.59
C SER A 49 -9.45 0.64 15.30
N ILE A 50 -10.65 0.47 14.76
CA ILE A 50 -11.13 1.29 13.64
C ILE A 50 -11.93 2.45 14.23
N LEU A 51 -11.49 3.67 13.93
CA LEU A 51 -12.11 4.89 14.41
C LEU A 51 -12.92 5.55 13.29
N SER A 52 -14.06 6.13 13.66
CA SER A 52 -14.90 6.92 12.75
C SER A 52 -14.38 8.35 12.61
N VAL A 53 -13.17 8.49 12.07
CA VAL A 53 -12.45 9.78 11.91
C VAL A 53 -11.66 9.78 10.60
N GLY A 54 -11.14 10.93 10.18
CA GLY A 54 -10.29 11.06 8.99
C GLY A 54 -11.07 11.37 7.70
N HIS A 55 -10.42 11.16 6.55
CA HIS A 55 -10.89 11.59 5.22
C HIS A 55 -12.20 10.93 4.76
N THR A 56 -12.56 9.77 5.32
CA THR A 56 -13.78 9.01 4.95
C THR A 56 -14.57 8.50 6.15
N LEU A 57 -14.19 8.90 7.38
CA LEU A 57 -14.69 8.33 8.64
C LEU A 57 -14.24 6.89 8.90
N GLN A 58 -13.07 6.50 8.41
CA GLN A 58 -12.41 5.25 8.80
C GLN A 58 -10.92 5.53 8.92
N ALA A 59 -10.36 5.18 10.07
CA ALA A 59 -8.94 5.25 10.34
C ALA A 59 -8.54 4.09 11.24
N ILE A 60 -7.34 3.54 11.01
CA ILE A 60 -6.73 2.59 11.94
C ILE A 60 -6.03 3.36 13.05
N ALA A 61 -6.33 3.02 14.30
CA ALA A 61 -5.67 3.57 15.47
C ALA A 61 -4.99 2.47 16.27
N PHE A 62 -3.70 2.67 16.53
CA PHE A 62 -2.88 1.80 17.35
C PHE A 62 -2.97 2.23 18.82
N ASN A 63 -3.51 1.36 19.67
CA ASN A 63 -3.98 1.75 21.02
C ASN A 63 -3.35 0.94 22.17
N GLY A 64 -2.23 0.26 21.92
CA GLY A 64 -1.52 -0.53 22.93
C GLY A 64 0.00 -0.45 22.78
N SER A 65 0.71 -0.94 23.80
CA SER A 65 2.19 -0.89 23.89
C SER A 65 2.91 -1.71 22.83
N ASN A 66 2.25 -2.75 22.29
CA ASN A 66 2.73 -3.55 21.16
C ASN A 66 1.64 -3.62 20.08
N SER A 67 1.51 -2.50 19.37
CA SER A 67 0.51 -2.28 18.33
C SER A 67 1.17 -2.22 16.96
N TYR A 68 0.63 -2.97 16.00
CA TYR A 68 1.19 -3.05 14.66
C TYR A 68 0.14 -3.41 13.62
N PHE A 69 0.45 -3.02 12.38
CA PHE A 69 -0.11 -3.58 11.16
C PHE A 69 1.06 -4.12 10.34
N GLN A 70 0.93 -5.35 9.84
CA GLN A 70 1.94 -6.00 9.03
C GLN A 70 1.29 -6.64 7.82
N ALA A 71 1.84 -6.34 6.65
CA ALA A 71 1.59 -7.05 5.41
C ALA A 71 2.89 -7.74 4.99
N SER A 72 2.82 -8.95 4.43
CA SER A 72 4.00 -9.75 4.10
C SER A 72 3.83 -10.49 2.78
N GLY A 73 4.91 -11.06 2.23
CA GLY A 73 4.86 -11.80 0.97
C GLY A 73 5.14 -10.96 -0.29
N PHE A 74 5.69 -9.75 -0.14
CA PHE A 74 6.09 -8.90 -1.26
C PHE A 74 7.36 -9.40 -1.97
N THR A 75 7.26 -10.51 -2.70
CA THR A 75 8.39 -11.09 -3.44
C THR A 75 8.92 -10.15 -4.53
N GLN A 76 8.04 -9.36 -5.15
CA GLN A 76 8.41 -8.39 -6.19
C GLN A 76 9.24 -7.21 -5.66
N PHE A 77 9.11 -6.84 -4.38
CA PHE A 77 9.91 -5.75 -3.79
C PHE A 77 11.34 -6.17 -3.45
N ARG A 78 11.64 -7.48 -3.52
CA ARG A 78 12.97 -8.04 -3.22
C ARG A 78 13.89 -8.07 -4.45
N ILE A 79 13.42 -7.64 -5.61
CA ILE A 79 14.22 -7.68 -6.84
C ILE A 79 15.23 -6.53 -6.83
N ASN A 80 16.52 -6.88 -6.98
CA ASN A 80 17.58 -5.88 -7.05
C ASN A 80 17.29 -4.86 -8.16
N ASN A 81 17.49 -3.59 -7.85
CA ASN A 81 17.33 -2.48 -8.80
C ASN A 81 15.88 -2.30 -9.33
N GLN A 82 14.87 -2.84 -8.64
CA GLN A 82 13.47 -2.56 -8.95
C GLN A 82 12.91 -1.52 -7.98
N PRO A 83 12.69 -0.27 -8.41
CA PRO A 83 12.10 0.75 -7.56
C PRO A 83 10.64 0.40 -7.25
N PHE A 84 10.21 0.69 -6.04
CA PHE A 84 8.81 0.63 -5.60
C PHE A 84 8.45 1.91 -4.86
N THR A 85 7.15 2.16 -4.70
CA THR A 85 6.62 3.32 -3.97
C THR A 85 5.54 2.84 -3.00
N ILE A 86 5.43 3.53 -1.88
CA ILE A 86 4.35 3.35 -0.90
C ILE A 86 3.64 4.70 -0.80
N SER A 87 2.31 4.68 -0.89
CA SER A 87 1.45 5.83 -0.65
C SER A 87 0.51 5.51 0.50
N LEU A 88 0.35 6.47 1.40
CA LEU A 88 -0.53 6.42 2.58
C LEU A 88 -1.59 7.52 2.47
#